data_AF-A0A6A3P742-F1
#
_entry.id   AF-A0A6A3P742-F1
#
_cell.length_a   1.000
_cell.length_b   1.000
_cell.length_c   1.000
_cell.angle_alpha   90.00
_cell.angle_beta   90.00
_cell.angle_gamma   90.00
#
_symmetry.space_group_name_H-M   'P 1'
#
loop_
_entity.id
_entity.type
_entity.pdbx_description
1 polymer ?
#
loop_
_entity_poly.entity_id
_entity_poly.type
_entity_poly.pdbx_seq_one_letter_code
_entity_poly.pdbx_strand_id
1 'polypeptide(L)'
;MEPVPLRALETSEIPGIVADYRATAENAIAAGFYGVELHAANSYLLEQFLHDGINDRTDRYGGSVESRARFLFEAVEAIFESLGSSKVDIRLSHFGSSFGDKDSDLIATYTHVLERLNEYDLAYAHLIEPRGYHVRNPIAPEKGSARQFRET
;
A
#
# COMPACT_ATOMS: atom_id res chain seq x y z
N MET A 1 4.90 -24.15 -18.73
CA MET A 1 4.63 -22.75 -19.15
C MET A 1 5.82 -21.95 -18.68
N GLU A 2 6.52 -21.25 -19.56
CA GLU A 2 7.58 -20.33 -19.13
C GLU A 2 6.94 -19.15 -18.37
N PRO A 3 7.54 -18.67 -17.28
CA PRO A 3 7.04 -17.50 -16.58
C PRO A 3 7.13 -16.27 -17.48
N VAL A 4 6.07 -15.47 -17.51
CA VAL A 4 6.08 -14.18 -18.21
C VAL A 4 7.12 -13.30 -17.50
N PRO A 5 8.11 -12.74 -18.20
CA PRO A 5 9.11 -11.89 -17.56
C PRO A 5 8.41 -10.65 -16.99
N LEU A 6 8.75 -10.31 -15.75
CA LEU A 6 8.30 -9.07 -15.12
C LEU A 6 8.92 -7.89 -15.87
N ARG A 7 8.10 -6.88 -16.16
CA ARG A 7 8.53 -5.65 -16.83
C ARG A 7 8.34 -4.49 -15.86
N ALA A 8 9.42 -3.74 -15.61
CA ALA A 8 9.33 -2.48 -14.88
C ALA A 8 8.47 -1.48 -15.67
N LEU A 9 7.57 -0.79 -14.97
CA LEU A 9 6.77 0.29 -15.55
C LEU A 9 7.67 1.48 -15.91
N GLU A 10 7.46 2.07 -17.07
CA GLU A 10 8.09 3.34 -17.41
C GLU A 10 7.49 4.47 -16.55
N THR A 11 8.27 5.52 -16.26
CA THR A 11 7.80 6.66 -15.46
C THR A 11 6.53 7.28 -16.04
N SER A 12 6.39 7.28 -17.37
CA SER A 12 5.22 7.82 -18.09
C SER A 12 3.98 6.94 -18.03
N GLU A 13 4.10 5.67 -17.61
CA GLU A 13 2.94 4.76 -17.48
C GLU A 13 2.23 4.93 -16.14
N ILE A 14 2.94 5.35 -15.09
CA ILE A 14 2.40 5.47 -13.73
C ILE A 14 1.20 6.43 -13.65
N PRO A 15 1.20 7.62 -14.30
CA PRO A 15 0.02 8.49 -14.32
C PRO A 15 -1.24 7.83 -14.89
N GLY A 16 -1.10 6.92 -15.86
CA GLY A 16 -2.23 6.15 -16.40
C GLY A 16 -2.83 5.22 -15.35
N ILE A 17 -1.98 4.53 -14.59
CA ILE A 17 -2.43 3.63 -13.52
C ILE A 17 -3.06 4.42 -12.36
N VAL A 18 -2.53 5.60 -12.04
CA VAL A 18 -3.15 6.52 -11.07
C VAL A 18 -4.57 6.92 -11.53
N ALA A 19 -4.75 7.21 -12.82
CA ALA A 19 -6.06 7.49 -13.39
C ALA A 19 -7.00 6.27 -13.32
N ASP A 20 -6.48 5.05 -13.47
CA ASP A 20 -7.27 3.82 -13.33
C ASP A 20 -7.77 3.62 -11.88
N TYR A 21 -6.99 4.00 -10.85
CA TYR A 21 -7.47 3.99 -9.46
C TYR A 21 -8.66 4.94 -9.25
N ARG A 22 -8.59 6.16 -9.80
CA ARG A 22 -9.71 7.11 -9.79
C ARG A 22 -10.93 6.54 -10.51
N ALA A 23 -10.77 6.07 -11.74
CA ALA A 23 -11.87 5.51 -12.53
C ALA A 23 -12.52 4.30 -11.82
N THR A 24 -11.71 3.48 -11.15
CA THR A 24 -12.21 2.36 -10.34
C THR A 24 -13.06 2.83 -9.16
N ALA A 25 -12.65 3.90 -8.47
CA ALA A 25 -13.46 4.50 -7.41
C ALA A 25 -14.79 5.05 -7.95
N GLU A 26 -14.79 5.74 -9.09
CA GLU A 26 -16.00 6.23 -9.75
C GLU A 26 -16.96 5.09 -10.11
N ASN A 27 -16.41 3.98 -10.62
CA ASN A 27 -17.19 2.77 -10.91
C ASN A 27 -17.78 2.14 -9.65
N ALA A 28 -17.03 2.09 -8.54
CA ALA A 28 -17.53 1.57 -7.27
C ALA A 28 -18.70 2.42 -6.75
N ILE A 29 -18.61 3.75 -6.85
CA ILE A 29 -19.70 4.67 -6.50
C ILE A 29 -20.92 4.42 -7.37
N ALA A 30 -20.73 4.31 -8.69
CA ALA A 30 -21.81 4.05 -9.64
C ALA A 30 -22.49 2.69 -9.38
N ALA A 31 -21.75 1.72 -8.87
CA ALA A 31 -22.26 0.42 -8.44
C ALA A 31 -22.96 0.44 -7.07
N GLY A 32 -22.95 1.57 -6.34
CA GLY A 32 -23.64 1.74 -5.06
C GLY A 32 -22.81 1.43 -3.82
N PHE A 33 -21.48 1.30 -3.94
CA PHE A 33 -20.60 1.19 -2.76
C PHE A 33 -20.56 2.51 -1.98
N TYR A 34 -20.51 2.43 -0.65
CA TYR A 34 -20.43 3.62 0.22
C TYR A 34 -19.02 4.25 0.22
N GLY A 35 -17.99 3.43 0.03
CA GLY A 35 -16.58 3.79 0.10
C GLY A 35 -15.71 2.72 -0.56
N VAL A 36 -14.39 2.92 -0.54
CA VAL A 36 -13.42 2.02 -1.15
C VAL A 36 -12.19 1.81 -0.26
N GLU A 37 -11.69 0.58 -0.22
CA GLU A 37 -10.41 0.22 0.41
C GLU A 37 -9.30 0.19 -0.64
N LEU A 38 -8.27 1.03 -0.49
CA LEU A 38 -7.06 0.97 -1.31
C LEU A 38 -6.16 -0.17 -0.82
N HIS A 39 -5.96 -1.19 -1.66
CA HIS A 39 -5.09 -2.31 -1.33
C HIS A 39 -3.61 -1.95 -1.56
N ALA A 40 -2.91 -1.59 -0.49
CA ALA A 40 -1.46 -1.32 -0.46
C ALA A 40 -0.71 -2.31 0.46
N ALA A 41 -0.99 -3.60 0.27
CA ALA A 41 -0.55 -4.68 1.17
C ALA A 41 -0.25 -5.96 0.37
N ASN A 42 0.22 -6.98 1.06
CA ASN A 42 0.46 -8.35 0.60
C ASN A 42 1.33 -8.45 -0.67
N SER A 43 2.25 -7.52 -0.83
CA SER A 43 3.26 -7.43 -1.87
C SER A 43 2.67 -7.30 -3.29
N TYR A 44 1.46 -6.74 -3.38
CA TYR A 44 0.88 -6.28 -4.63
C TYR A 44 1.48 -4.93 -5.05
N LEU A 45 1.06 -4.41 -6.21
CA LEU A 45 1.71 -3.33 -6.95
C LEU A 45 2.17 -2.13 -6.09
N LEU A 46 1.31 -1.58 -5.23
CA LEU A 46 1.69 -0.42 -4.40
C LEU A 46 2.77 -0.76 -3.36
N GLU A 47 2.71 -1.95 -2.76
CA GLU A 47 3.72 -2.39 -1.79
C GLU A 47 5.03 -2.81 -2.48
N GLN A 48 4.96 -3.30 -3.73
CA GLN A 48 6.14 -3.51 -4.57
C GLN A 48 6.91 -2.20 -4.85
N PHE A 49 6.21 -1.08 -4.99
CA PHE A 49 6.85 0.23 -5.07
C PHE A 49 7.36 0.71 -3.71
N LEU A 50 6.66 0.39 -2.63
CA LEU A 50 7.03 0.85 -1.29
C LEU A 50 8.33 0.20 -0.78
N HIS A 51 8.60 -1.05 -1.14
CA HIS A 51 9.71 -1.84 -0.61
C HIS A 51 10.97 -1.83 -1.49
N ASP A 52 12.12 -1.52 -0.89
CA ASP A 52 13.40 -1.43 -1.62
C ASP A 52 14.02 -2.76 -2.04
N GLY A 53 13.51 -3.90 -1.54
CA GLY A 53 13.90 -5.22 -2.02
C GLY A 53 13.29 -5.59 -3.38
N ILE A 54 12.28 -4.84 -3.84
CA ILE A 54 11.65 -5.00 -5.15
C ILE A 54 11.86 -3.73 -6.01
N ASN A 55 11.65 -2.55 -5.44
CA ASN A 55 11.79 -1.28 -6.13
C ASN A 55 13.25 -0.82 -6.19
N ASP A 56 13.94 -1.17 -7.27
CA ASP A 56 15.29 -0.73 -7.61
C ASP A 56 15.33 0.47 -8.57
N ARG A 57 14.19 1.19 -8.71
CA ARG A 57 14.07 2.31 -9.65
C ARG A 57 15.01 3.46 -9.30
N THR A 58 15.46 4.17 -10.32
CA THR A 58 16.29 5.37 -10.20
C THR A 58 15.56 6.66 -10.58
N ASP A 59 14.26 6.58 -10.88
CA ASP A 59 13.42 7.74 -11.19
C ASP A 59 12.72 8.30 -9.93
N ARG A 60 11.76 9.20 -10.11
CA ARG A 60 11.02 9.86 -9.00
C ARG A 60 10.21 8.91 -8.10
N TYR A 61 10.12 7.63 -8.46
CA TYR A 61 9.36 6.61 -7.75
C TYR A 61 10.25 5.58 -7.03
N GLY A 62 11.57 5.77 -6.98
CA GLY A 62 12.51 4.86 -6.31
C GLY A 62 13.56 5.58 -5.46
N GLY A 63 14.41 4.80 -4.79
CA GLY A 63 15.45 5.34 -3.90
C GLY A 63 14.91 5.65 -2.51
N SER A 64 14.68 6.92 -2.18
CA SER A 64 14.28 7.34 -0.82
C SER A 64 12.88 6.82 -0.45
N VAL A 65 12.58 6.69 0.85
CA VAL A 65 11.26 6.25 1.35
C VAL A 65 10.14 7.13 0.79
N GLU A 66 10.34 8.45 0.72
CA GLU A 66 9.37 9.41 0.18
C GLU A 66 9.12 9.18 -1.32
N SER A 67 10.17 8.82 -2.07
CA SER A 67 10.08 8.55 -3.50
C SER A 67 9.38 7.21 -3.76
N ARG A 68 9.69 6.18 -2.97
CA ARG A 68 9.01 4.87 -3.01
C ARG A 68 7.53 4.97 -2.65
N ALA A 69 7.19 5.75 -1.63
CA ALA A 69 5.81 5.97 -1.21
C ALA A 69 5.00 6.87 -2.16
N ARG A 70 5.66 7.57 -3.09
CA ARG A 70 5.02 8.54 -3.98
C ARG A 70 3.85 7.95 -4.77
N PHE A 71 4.01 6.76 -5.34
CA PHE A 71 2.97 6.15 -6.16
C PHE A 71 1.72 5.81 -5.34
N LEU A 72 1.90 5.31 -4.10
CA LEU A 72 0.81 5.06 -3.17
C LEU A 72 0.02 6.34 -2.88
N PHE A 73 0.71 7.46 -2.65
CA PHE A 73 0.04 8.73 -2.37
C PHE A 73 -0.60 9.36 -3.61
N GLU A 74 -0.01 9.24 -4.79
CA GLU A 74 -0.66 9.65 -6.03
C GLU A 74 -1.96 8.86 -6.27
N ALA A 75 -1.96 7.54 -5.99
CA ALA A 75 -3.15 6.71 -6.11
C ALA A 75 -4.25 7.11 -5.10
N VAL A 76 -3.89 7.33 -3.82
CA VAL A 76 -4.89 7.71 -2.80
C VAL A 76 -5.47 9.10 -3.06
N GLU A 77 -4.63 10.07 -3.45
CA GLU A 77 -5.05 11.43 -3.77
C GLU A 77 -5.94 11.45 -5.03
N ALA A 78 -5.66 10.62 -6.04
CA ALA A 78 -6.53 10.49 -7.21
C ALA A 78 -7.90 9.90 -6.88
N ILE A 79 -7.98 8.95 -5.93
CA ILE A 79 -9.28 8.43 -5.44
C ILE A 79 -10.05 9.55 -4.73
N PHE A 80 -9.37 10.46 -4.02
CA PHE A 80 -10.02 11.57 -3.32
C PHE A 80 -10.72 12.56 -4.26
N GLU A 81 -10.35 12.59 -5.54
CA GLU A 81 -11.04 13.40 -6.55
C GLU A 81 -12.47 12.88 -6.85
N SER A 82 -12.75 11.62 -6.51
CA SER A 82 -14.05 10.98 -6.74
C SER A 82 -14.84 10.76 -5.43
N LEU A 83 -14.14 10.59 -4.31
CA LEU A 83 -14.71 10.34 -2.98
C LEU A 83 -14.05 11.23 -1.93
N GLY A 84 -14.83 11.84 -1.04
CA GLY A 84 -14.24 12.48 0.15
C GLY A 84 -13.40 11.47 0.95
N SER A 85 -12.26 11.90 1.52
CA SER A 85 -11.31 11.03 2.23
C SER A 85 -11.97 10.17 3.31
N SER A 86 -13.03 10.66 3.96
CA SER A 86 -13.76 9.95 5.03
C SER A 86 -14.56 8.74 4.56
N LYS A 87 -14.53 8.44 3.26
CA LYS A 87 -15.10 7.25 2.63
C LYS A 87 -14.04 6.36 1.97
N VAL A 88 -12.77 6.67 2.21
CA VAL A 88 -11.64 5.93 1.67
C VAL A 88 -10.86 5.38 2.84
N ASP A 89 -10.52 4.11 2.75
CA ASP A 89 -9.64 3.43 3.68
C ASP A 89 -8.44 2.84 2.94
N ILE A 90 -7.40 2.47 3.68
CA ILE A 90 -6.18 1.90 3.12
C ILE A 90 -5.78 0.66 3.91
N ARG A 91 -5.41 -0.39 3.18
CA ARG A 91 -4.96 -1.66 3.75
C ARG A 91 -3.45 -1.84 3.58
N LEU A 92 -2.77 -2.17 4.66
CA LEU A 92 -1.30 -2.19 4.77
C LEU A 92 -0.80 -3.44 5.51
N SER A 93 0.37 -3.97 5.13
CA SER A 93 1.01 -5.14 5.76
C SER A 93 2.45 -4.89 6.21
N HIS A 94 2.61 -3.94 7.12
CA HIS A 94 3.82 -3.48 7.80
C HIS A 94 4.87 -4.53 8.21
N PHE A 95 4.44 -5.75 8.49
CA PHE A 95 5.29 -6.87 8.89
C PHE A 95 5.11 -8.12 8.02
N GLY A 96 4.42 -7.98 6.90
CA GLY A 96 4.27 -9.01 5.88
C GLY A 96 5.58 -9.23 5.13
N SER A 97 5.76 -10.45 4.63
CA SER A 97 6.85 -10.81 3.71
C SER A 97 6.33 -11.74 2.61
N SER A 98 5.09 -11.46 2.17
CA SER A 98 4.40 -12.25 1.15
C SER A 98 5.26 -12.33 -0.12
N PHE A 99 5.24 -13.48 -0.79
CA PHE A 99 6.00 -13.70 -2.03
C PHE A 99 7.52 -13.44 -1.94
N GLY A 100 8.10 -13.43 -0.73
CA GLY A 100 9.53 -13.19 -0.54
C GLY A 100 9.95 -11.71 -0.54
N ASP A 101 8.97 -10.81 -0.45
CA ASP A 101 9.14 -9.37 -0.35
C ASP A 101 9.95 -8.95 0.89
N LYS A 102 10.75 -7.89 0.73
CA LYS A 102 11.71 -7.38 1.70
C LYS A 102 11.84 -5.87 1.56
N ASP A 103 12.01 -5.21 2.70
CA ASP A 103 12.46 -3.81 2.79
C ASP A 103 13.59 -3.73 3.81
N SER A 104 14.58 -2.88 3.55
CA SER A 104 15.75 -2.74 4.43
C SER A 104 15.42 -2.08 5.77
N ASP A 105 14.36 -1.27 5.85
CA ASP A 105 13.89 -0.61 7.07
C ASP A 105 12.36 -0.41 7.06
N LEU A 106 11.63 -1.51 7.29
CA LEU A 106 10.17 -1.50 7.37
C LEU A 106 9.63 -0.47 8.38
N ILE A 107 10.35 -0.25 9.49
CA ILE A 107 9.89 0.69 10.52
C ILE A 107 9.93 2.11 9.97
N ALA A 108 11.04 2.53 9.33
CA ALA A 108 11.11 3.85 8.70
C ALA A 108 10.10 3.98 7.57
N THR A 109 9.99 2.97 6.71
CA THR A 109 9.10 2.96 5.54
C THR A 109 7.65 3.18 5.94
N TYR A 110 7.13 2.39 6.88
CA TYR A 110 5.72 2.55 7.26
C TYR A 110 5.48 3.63 8.31
N THR A 111 6.48 4.04 9.10
CA THR A 111 6.35 5.27 9.90
C THR A 111 6.06 6.45 8.98
N HIS A 112 6.83 6.61 7.90
CA HIS A 112 6.59 7.68 6.91
C HIS A 112 5.18 7.61 6.31
N VAL A 113 4.75 6.41 5.90
CA VAL A 113 3.40 6.22 5.32
C VAL A 113 2.32 6.57 6.33
N LEU A 114 2.36 6.03 7.55
CA LEU A 114 1.37 6.27 8.58
C LEU A 114 1.34 7.73 9.03
N GLU A 115 2.50 8.39 9.16
CA GLU A 115 2.58 9.81 9.50
C GLU A 115 1.90 10.67 8.45
N ARG A 116 2.16 10.44 7.16
CA ARG A 116 1.52 11.18 6.08
C ARG A 116 0.03 10.87 5.95
N LEU A 117 -0.40 9.63 6.20
CA LEU A 117 -1.84 9.29 6.19
C LEU A 117 -2.63 10.06 7.27
N ASN A 118 -2.00 10.52 8.36
CA ASN A 118 -2.66 11.36 9.36
C ASN A 118 -3.03 12.76 8.85
N GLU A 119 -2.51 13.18 7.68
CA GLU A 119 -2.91 14.44 7.04
C GLU A 119 -4.32 14.36 6.42
N TYR A 120 -4.89 13.17 6.29
CA TYR A 120 -6.20 12.93 5.71
C TYR A 120 -7.21 12.46 6.76
N ASP A 121 -8.48 12.86 6.58
CA ASP A 121 -9.61 12.31 7.36
C ASP A 121 -10.07 11.00 6.71
N LEU A 122 -9.25 9.94 6.80
CA LEU A 122 -9.60 8.62 6.24
C LEU A 122 -10.73 7.96 7.03
N ALA A 123 -11.50 7.08 6.37
CA ALA A 123 -12.51 6.27 7.05
C ALA A 123 -11.88 5.39 8.14
N TYR A 124 -10.78 4.71 7.81
CA TYR A 124 -9.89 3.99 8.74
C TYR A 124 -8.60 3.56 8.03
N ALA A 125 -7.63 3.06 8.79
CA ALA A 125 -6.49 2.30 8.28
C ALA A 125 -6.60 0.83 8.71
N HIS A 126 -6.49 -0.09 7.75
CA HIS A 126 -6.56 -1.53 7.98
C HIS A 126 -5.16 -2.12 8.02
N LEU A 127 -4.71 -2.48 9.23
CA LEU A 127 -3.38 -3.03 9.45
C LEU A 127 -3.46 -4.56 9.57
N ILE A 128 -2.72 -5.26 8.69
CA ILE A 128 -2.61 -6.72 8.76
C ILE A 128 -1.58 -7.09 9.84
N GLU A 129 -2.06 -7.77 10.88
CA GLU A 129 -1.20 -8.25 11.97
C GLU A 129 -0.35 -9.47 11.53
N PRO A 130 0.90 -9.58 12.03
CA PRO A 130 1.81 -10.68 11.71
C PRO A 130 1.46 -11.98 12.46
N ARG A 131 0.18 -12.36 12.48
CA ARG A 131 -0.38 -13.50 13.23
C ARG A 131 -1.14 -14.51 12.35
N GLY A 132 -1.30 -14.21 11.07
CA GLY A 132 -1.98 -15.10 10.12
C GLY A 132 -1.07 -16.22 9.58
N TYR A 133 -1.57 -16.94 8.57
CA TYR A 133 -0.81 -17.99 7.86
C TYR A 133 0.29 -17.45 6.92
N HIS A 134 0.43 -16.13 6.82
CA HIS A 134 1.45 -15.49 6.00
C HIS A 134 2.82 -15.60 6.66
N VAL A 135 3.87 -15.60 5.82
CA VAL A 135 5.25 -15.59 6.30
C VAL A 135 5.47 -14.30 7.11
N ARG A 136 5.78 -14.48 8.40
CA ARG A 136 6.04 -13.40 9.35
C ARG A 136 7.47 -12.89 9.18
N ASN A 137 7.63 -11.57 9.10
CA ASN A 137 8.95 -10.96 9.13
C ASN A 137 9.61 -11.15 10.52
N PRO A 138 10.91 -11.54 10.61
CA PRO A 138 11.61 -11.73 11.88
C PRO A 138 11.56 -10.54 12.85
N ILE A 139 11.47 -9.30 12.34
CA ILE A 139 11.43 -8.10 13.20
C ILE A 139 10.04 -7.85 13.82
N ALA A 140 9.01 -8.56 13.37
CA ALA A 140 7.65 -8.34 13.82
C ALA A 140 7.52 -8.63 15.33
N PRO A 141 6.77 -7.84 16.11
CA PRO A 141 6.57 -8.10 17.54
C PRO A 141 5.88 -9.46 17.79
N GLU A 142 6.34 -10.21 18.80
CA GLU A 142 5.80 -11.54 19.13
C GLU A 142 4.30 -11.51 19.47
N LYS A 143 3.86 -10.47 20.18
CA LYS A 143 2.46 -10.26 20.55
C LYS A 143 1.68 -9.45 19.51
N GLY A 144 2.27 -9.20 18.34
CA GLY A 144 1.76 -8.29 17.32
C GLY A 144 1.87 -6.81 17.68
N SER A 145 1.47 -5.94 16.75
CA SER A 145 1.65 -4.49 16.83
C SER A 145 0.47 -3.77 17.50
N ALA A 146 -0.75 -4.27 17.29
CA ALA A 146 -1.95 -3.69 17.86
C ALA A 146 -2.34 -4.34 19.19
N ARG A 147 -2.94 -3.53 20.07
CA ARG A 147 -3.60 -4.01 21.29
C ARG A 147 -4.76 -4.93 20.89
N GLN A 148 -4.74 -6.16 21.39
CA GLN A 148 -5.84 -7.09 21.21
C GLN A 148 -7.00 -6.72 22.14
N PHE A 149 -8.19 -6.54 21.58
CA PHE A 149 -9.39 -6.20 22.35
C PHE A 149 -10.25 -7.42 22.71
N ARG A 150 -10.07 -8.56 22.03
CA ARG A 150 -10.80 -9.82 22.27
C ARG A 150 -9.89 -11.02 22.00
N GLU A 151 -9.94 -12.03 22.87
CA GLU A 151 -9.30 -13.32 22.62
C GLU A 151 -10.09 -14.10 21.55
N THR A 152 -9.38 -14.76 20.65
CA THR A 152 -9.91 -15.59 19.56
C THR A 152 -9.69 -17.05 19.85
#